data_AF-A0A075FLR6-F1
#
_entry.id   AF-A0A075FLR6-F1
#
_cell.length_a   1.000
_cell.length_b   1.000
_cell.length_c   1.000
_cell.angle_alpha   90.00
_cell.angle_beta   90.00
_cell.angle_gamma   90.00
#
_symmetry.space_group_name_H-M   'P 1'
#
loop_
_entity.id
_entity.type
_entity.pdbx_description
1 polymer ?
#
loop_
_entity_poly.entity_id
_entity_poly.type
_entity_poly.pdbx_seq_one_letter_code
_entity_poly.pdbx_strand_id
1 'polypeptide(L)'
;MWLTIFLIPFLKYPANPPTVGDADTVVLRGMLYLAFIAISGFSAVGFSRLYKKLETKKYLAFVGYAVFITTVFFIMPPSPDEITAPMDLVNGFRTMSVVAVTTFWVAEAVILGLLWQKYKTKLQES
;
A
#
# COMPACT_ATOMS: atom_id res chain seq x y z
N MET A 1 -2.14 1.36 7.22
CA MET A 1 -3.00 1.07 6.06
C MET A 1 -2.44 1.68 4.79
N TRP A 2 -2.23 3.00 4.70
CA TRP A 2 -1.58 3.65 3.55
C TRP A 2 -0.31 2.93 3.04
N LEU A 3 0.65 2.64 3.92
CA LEU A 3 1.90 1.98 3.53
C LEU A 3 1.66 0.60 2.89
N THR A 4 0.82 -0.22 3.51
CA THR A 4 0.65 -1.63 3.18
C THR A 4 -0.34 -1.87 2.05
N ILE A 5 -1.36 -1.01 1.93
CA ILE A 5 -2.44 -1.14 0.94
C ILE A 5 -2.16 -0.29 -0.29
N PHE A 6 -1.46 0.84 -0.15
CA PHE A 6 -1.18 1.74 -1.27
C PHE A 6 0.30 1.77 -1.64
N LEU A 7 1.18 2.26 -0.75
CA LEU A 7 2.55 2.58 -1.16
C LEU A 7 3.32 1.33 -1.64
N ILE A 8 3.30 0.25 -0.86
CA ILE A 8 4.02 -0.99 -1.21
C ILE A 8 3.50 -1.61 -2.53
N PRO A 9 2.19 -1.80 -2.73
CA PRO A 9 1.65 -2.23 -4.03
C PRO A 9 1.95 -1.29 -5.18
N PHE A 10 1.86 0.03 -4.96
CA PHE A 10 2.18 1.03 -5.97
C PHE A 10 3.64 0.97 -6.41
N LEU A 11 4.58 0.68 -5.50
CA LEU A 11 5.99 0.51 -5.86
C LEU A 11 6.20 -0.68 -6.80
N LYS A 12 5.42 -1.76 -6.68
CA LYS A 12 5.53 -2.95 -7.54
C LYS A 12 4.76 -2.78 -8.85
N TYR A 13 3.55 -2.26 -8.76
CA TYR A 13 2.62 -2.08 -9.88
C TYR A 13 2.07 -0.64 -9.82
N PRO A 14 2.85 0.35 -10.30
CA PRO A 14 2.45 1.74 -10.25
C PRO A 14 1.27 2.02 -11.18
N ALA A 15 0.47 3.02 -10.84
CA ALA A 15 -0.66 3.44 -11.67
C ALA A 15 -0.16 3.99 -13.02
N ASN A 16 -0.80 3.58 -14.11
CA ASN A 16 -0.55 4.12 -15.43
C ASN A 16 -1.67 5.10 -15.81
N PRO A 17 -1.38 6.14 -16.62
CA PRO A 17 -2.41 7.01 -17.15
C PRO A 17 -3.49 6.22 -17.90
N PRO A 18 -4.71 6.78 -18.06
CA PRO A 18 -5.70 6.23 -18.98
C PRO A 18 -5.08 6.00 -20.37
N THR A 19 -5.51 4.94 -21.05
CA THR A 19 -5.01 4.51 -22.37
C THR A 19 -3.52 4.14 -22.44
N VAL A 20 -2.80 4.08 -21.31
CA VAL A 20 -1.41 3.59 -21.26
C VAL A 20 -1.37 2.14 -20.78
N GLY A 21 -0.88 1.29 -21.66
CA GLY A 21 -0.83 -0.17 -21.48
C GLY A 21 -1.84 -0.90 -22.36
N ASP A 22 -1.77 -2.22 -22.35
CA ASP A 22 -2.61 -3.06 -23.20
C ASP A 22 -4.01 -3.25 -22.57
N ALA A 23 -5.03 -3.23 -23.41
CA ALA A 23 -6.41 -3.49 -22.98
C ALA A 23 -6.59 -4.98 -22.62
N ASP A 24 -5.91 -5.89 -23.32
CA ASP A 24 -6.05 -7.33 -23.12
C ASP A 24 -5.46 -7.79 -21.77
N THR A 25 -4.53 -7.01 -21.21
CA THR A 25 -3.87 -7.31 -19.93
C THR A 25 -4.53 -6.63 -18.72
N VAL A 26 -5.59 -5.83 -18.91
CA VAL A 26 -6.19 -5.00 -17.84
C VAL A 26 -6.63 -5.84 -16.64
N VAL A 27 -7.23 -7.01 -16.89
CA VAL A 27 -7.69 -7.94 -15.85
C VAL A 27 -6.49 -8.51 -15.09
N LEU A 28 -5.45 -8.94 -15.81
CA LEU A 28 -4.24 -9.49 -15.18
C LEU A 28 -3.53 -8.45 -14.31
N ARG A 29 -3.36 -7.22 -14.79
CA ARG A 29 -2.78 -6.11 -14.01
C ARG A 29 -3.59 -5.85 -12.74
N GLY A 30 -4.91 -5.82 -12.85
CA GLY A 30 -5.81 -5.68 -11.71
C GLY A 30 -5.65 -6.80 -10.69
N MET A 31 -5.59 -8.05 -11.13
CA MET A 31 -5.36 -9.21 -10.25
C MET A 31 -3.99 -9.15 -9.57
N LEU A 32 -2.92 -8.82 -10.29
CA LEU A 32 -1.57 -8.69 -9.71
C LEU A 32 -1.52 -7.61 -8.63
N TYR A 33 -2.15 -6.45 -8.87
CA TYR A 33 -2.25 -5.37 -7.91
C TYR A 33 -3.04 -5.78 -6.67
N LEU A 34 -4.24 -6.36 -6.84
CA LEU A 34 -5.08 -6.83 -5.73
C LEU A 34 -4.41 -7.95 -4.94
N ALA A 35 -3.73 -8.88 -5.60
CA ALA A 35 -2.97 -9.93 -4.95
C ALA A 35 -1.84 -9.34 -4.08
N PHE A 36 -1.12 -8.33 -4.59
CA PHE A 36 -0.06 -7.68 -3.82
C PHE A 36 -0.60 -6.87 -2.64
N ILE A 37 -1.76 -6.21 -2.79
CA ILE A 37 -2.48 -5.60 -1.66
C ILE A 37 -2.79 -6.65 -0.60
N ALA A 38 -3.37 -7.79 -0.99
CA ALA A 38 -3.73 -8.86 -0.07
C ALA A 38 -2.49 -9.40 0.66
N ILE A 39 -1.41 -9.72 -0.06
CA ILE A 39 -0.18 -10.25 0.54
C ILE A 39 0.43 -9.22 1.50
N SER A 40 0.59 -7.97 1.08
CA SER A 40 1.14 -6.89 1.91
C SER A 40 0.29 -6.62 3.16
N GLY A 41 -1.04 -6.54 2.99
CA GLY A 41 -1.98 -6.31 4.08
C GLY A 41 -2.01 -7.46 5.09
N PHE A 42 -2.22 -8.70 4.63
CA PHE A 42 -2.30 -9.86 5.52
C PHE A 42 -0.98 -10.16 6.21
N SER A 43 0.16 -10.04 5.51
CA SER A 43 1.47 -10.19 6.14
C SER A 43 1.69 -9.11 7.20
N ALA A 44 1.34 -7.85 6.95
CA ALA A 44 1.46 -6.80 7.97
C ALA A 44 0.64 -7.12 9.24
N VAL A 45 -0.56 -7.68 9.08
CA VAL A 45 -1.36 -8.14 10.23
C VAL A 45 -0.70 -9.35 10.92
N GLY A 46 -0.17 -10.31 10.15
CA GLY A 46 0.56 -11.47 10.67
C GLY A 46 1.78 -11.06 11.50
N PHE A 47 2.62 -10.18 10.97
CA PHE A 47 3.80 -9.65 11.65
C PHE A 47 3.42 -8.74 12.83
N SER A 48 2.31 -8.01 12.78
CA SER A 48 1.77 -7.28 13.94
C SER A 48 1.36 -8.23 15.08
N ARG A 49 0.76 -9.39 14.75
CA ARG A 49 0.47 -10.43 15.75
C ARG A 49 1.74 -11.05 16.31
N LEU A 50 2.75 -11.29 15.48
CA LEU A 50 4.07 -11.76 15.91
C LEU A 50 4.73 -10.77 16.86
N TYR A 51 4.71 -9.47 16.52
CA TYR A 51 5.21 -8.38 17.37
C TYR A 51 4.60 -8.42 18.78
N LYS A 52 3.30 -8.72 18.89
CA LYS A 52 2.61 -8.83 20.19
C LYS A 52 3.01 -10.08 20.99
N LYS A 53 3.44 -11.17 20.33
CA LYS A 53 3.87 -12.42 21.00
C LYS A 53 5.33 -12.39 21.45
N LEU A 54 6.18 -11.57 20.81
CA LEU A 54 7.58 -11.45 21.18
C LEU A 54 7.72 -10.63 22.47
N GLU A 55 8.32 -11.24 23.50
CA GLU A 55 8.61 -10.53 24.77
C GLU A 55 9.87 -9.67 24.65
N THR A 56 10.91 -10.19 23.98
CA THR A 56 12.17 -9.51 23.71
C THR A 56 12.41 -9.38 22.20
N LYS A 57 13.29 -8.45 21.78
CA LYS A 57 13.69 -8.25 20.37
C LYS A 57 12.52 -8.03 19.39
N LYS A 58 11.49 -7.30 19.81
CA LYS A 58 10.30 -7.00 18.99
C LYS A 58 10.60 -6.37 17.62
N TYR A 59 11.74 -5.70 17.47
CA TYR A 59 12.22 -5.18 16.19
C TYR A 59 12.34 -6.26 15.10
N LEU A 60 12.56 -7.53 15.48
CA LEU A 60 12.62 -8.66 14.56
C LEU A 60 11.31 -8.86 13.78
N ALA A 61 10.15 -8.47 14.33
CA ALA A 61 8.90 -8.53 13.59
C ALA A 61 8.88 -7.51 12.43
N PHE A 62 9.45 -6.32 12.63
CA PHE A 62 9.57 -5.31 11.57
C PHE A 62 10.61 -5.71 10.52
N VAL A 63 11.78 -6.19 10.97
CA VAL A 63 12.83 -6.69 10.06
C VAL A 63 12.31 -7.88 9.26
N GLY A 64 11.61 -8.82 9.91
CA GLY A 64 11.01 -9.97 9.25
C GLY A 64 9.95 -9.57 8.23
N TYR A 65 9.10 -8.59 8.54
CA TYR A 65 8.13 -8.05 7.57
C TYR A 65 8.83 -7.40 6.38
N ALA A 66 9.86 -6.58 6.62
CA ALA A 66 10.62 -5.92 5.57
C ALA A 66 11.30 -6.93 4.63
N VAL A 67 11.99 -7.93 5.19
CA VAL A 67 12.60 -9.00 4.41
C VAL A 67 11.53 -9.76 3.62
N PHE A 68 10.44 -10.17 4.28
CA PHE A 68 9.35 -10.90 3.64
C PHE A 68 8.75 -10.13 2.45
N ILE A 69 8.38 -8.86 2.64
CA ILE A 69 7.71 -8.09 1.59
C ILE A 69 8.66 -7.75 0.44
N THR A 70 9.94 -7.52 0.73
CA THR A 70 10.98 -7.36 -0.30
C THR A 70 11.17 -8.66 -1.09
N THR A 71 11.20 -9.82 -0.43
CA THR A 71 11.27 -11.11 -1.14
C THR A 71 10.06 -11.31 -2.04
N VAL A 72 8.84 -11.05 -1.55
CA VAL A 72 7.61 -11.14 -2.35
C VAL A 72 7.64 -10.16 -3.54
N PHE A 73 8.17 -8.95 -3.36
CA PHE A 73 8.32 -7.95 -4.42
C PHE A 73 9.11 -8.50 -5.62
N PHE A 74 10.21 -9.22 -5.36
CA PHE A 74 11.05 -9.79 -6.41
C PHE A 74 10.50 -11.11 -6.98
N ILE A 75 9.78 -11.91 -6.19
CA ILE A 75 9.15 -13.16 -6.66
C ILE A 75 7.94 -12.88 -7.56
N MET A 76 7.16 -11.85 -7.24
CA MET A 76 5.94 -11.53 -7.99
C MET A 76 6.26 -11.14 -9.44
N PRO A 77 5.44 -11.57 -10.42
CA PRO A 77 5.67 -11.28 -11.83
C PRO A 77 5.82 -9.78 -12.10
N PRO A 78 6.60 -9.37 -13.11
CA PRO A 78 6.56 -7.99 -13.59
C PRO A 78 5.20 -7.67 -14.20
N SER A 79 4.90 -6.37 -14.35
CA SER A 79 3.76 -5.94 -15.16
C SER A 79 3.97 -6.40 -16.60
N PRO A 80 2.94 -6.97 -17.27
CA PRO A 80 3.06 -7.48 -18.64
C PRO A 80 3.18 -6.37 -19.70
N ASP A 81 2.83 -5.13 -19.35
CA ASP A 81 2.75 -4.03 -20.31
C ASP A 81 4.08 -3.33 -20.56
N GLU A 82 4.38 -3.13 -21.84
CA GLU A 82 5.37 -2.17 -22.28
C GLU A 82 4.81 -0.75 -22.25
N ILE A 83 5.61 0.19 -21.76
CA ILE A 83 5.23 1.60 -21.68
C ILE A 83 5.76 2.31 -22.94
N THR A 84 4.87 2.57 -23.89
CA THR A 84 5.19 3.27 -25.15
C THR A 84 4.91 4.77 -25.07
N ALA A 85 4.16 5.23 -24.06
CA ALA A 85 3.83 6.63 -23.86
C ALA A 85 5.04 7.45 -23.36
N PRO A 86 5.08 8.78 -23.60
CA PRO A 86 6.14 9.64 -23.09
C PRO A 86 6.31 9.52 -21.57
N MET A 87 7.55 9.35 -21.12
CA MET A 87 7.84 9.06 -19.71
C MET A 87 7.50 10.24 -18.79
N ASP A 88 7.53 11.48 -19.29
CA ASP A 88 7.10 12.66 -18.54
C ASP A 88 5.61 12.60 -18.18
N LEU A 89 4.76 12.12 -19.10
CA LEU A 89 3.34 11.92 -18.85
C LEU A 89 3.12 10.82 -17.81
N VAL A 90 3.81 9.69 -17.97
CA VAL A 90 3.69 8.52 -17.08
C VAL A 90 4.17 8.86 -15.67
N ASN A 91 5.32 9.49 -15.54
CA ASN A 91 5.88 9.90 -14.25
C ASN A 91 5.07 11.04 -13.61
N GLY A 92 4.57 11.99 -14.41
CA GLY A 92 3.66 13.02 -13.95
C GLY A 92 2.40 12.43 -13.34
N PHE A 93 1.75 11.49 -14.04
CA PHE A 93 0.56 10.80 -13.54
C PHE A 93 0.84 9.97 -12.28
N ARG A 94 1.95 9.23 -12.24
CA ARG A 94 2.37 8.46 -11.06
C ARG A 94 2.61 9.34 -9.85
N THR A 95 3.30 10.46 -10.04
CA THR A 95 3.57 11.44 -8.99
C THR A 95 2.27 12.02 -8.45
N MET A 96 1.38 12.47 -9.34
CA MET A 96 0.08 13.01 -8.94
C MET A 96 -0.81 11.96 -8.27
N SER A 97 -0.73 10.69 -8.68
CA SER A 97 -1.43 9.58 -8.02
C SER A 97 -0.96 9.40 -6.58
N VAL A 98 0.37 9.41 -6.34
CA VAL A 98 0.94 9.33 -4.99
C VAL A 98 0.52 10.52 -4.15
N VAL A 99 0.57 11.74 -4.69
CA VAL A 99 0.16 12.97 -4.00
C VAL A 99 -1.33 12.91 -3.63
N ALA A 100 -2.19 12.55 -4.57
CA ALA A 100 -3.64 12.50 -4.36
C ALA A 100 -4.01 11.47 -3.29
N VAL A 101 -3.51 10.23 -3.40
CA VAL A 101 -3.82 9.17 -2.44
C VAL A 101 -3.21 9.47 -1.07
N THR A 102 -1.99 10.00 -1.01
CA THR A 102 -1.37 10.40 0.27
C THR A 102 -2.18 11.50 0.95
N THR A 103 -2.61 12.52 0.20
CA THR A 103 -3.47 13.58 0.71
C THR A 103 -4.77 13.02 1.27
N PHE A 104 -5.42 12.12 0.54
CA PHE A 104 -6.64 11.44 1.01
C PHE A 104 -6.41 10.72 2.34
N TRP A 105 -5.37 9.91 2.46
CA TRP A 105 -5.07 9.16 3.69
C TRP A 105 -4.69 10.08 4.86
N VAL A 106 -3.99 11.19 4.61
CA VAL A 106 -3.68 12.20 5.63
C VAL A 106 -4.96 12.89 6.10
N ALA A 107 -5.84 13.29 5.18
CA ALA A 107 -7.12 13.90 5.52
C ALA A 107 -7.99 12.98 6.39
N GLU A 108 -8.10 11.70 6.02
CA GLU A 108 -8.79 10.68 6.82
C GLU A 108 -8.19 10.55 8.23
N ALA A 109 -6.85 10.45 8.34
CA ALA A 109 -6.18 10.36 9.62
C ALA A 109 -6.42 11.59 10.52
N VAL A 110 -6.43 12.78 9.94
CA VAL A 110 -6.70 14.05 10.66
C VAL A 110 -8.15 14.10 11.10
N ILE A 111 -9.11 13.90 10.19
CA ILE A 111 -10.54 14.01 10.49
C ILE A 111 -10.95 12.98 11.55
N LEU A 112 -10.63 11.70 11.32
CA LEU A 112 -10.96 10.63 12.27
C LEU A 112 -10.20 10.77 13.58
N GLY A 113 -8.95 11.23 13.54
CA GLY A 113 -8.16 11.51 14.74
C GLY A 113 -8.77 12.62 15.61
N LEU A 114 -9.21 13.72 15.00
CA LEU A 114 -9.87 14.83 15.70
C LEU A 114 -11.23 14.41 16.27
N LEU A 115 -12.02 13.65 15.50
CA LEU A 115 -13.28 13.09 15.99
C LEU A 115 -13.05 12.15 17.18
N TRP A 116 -12.07 11.26 17.09
CA TRP A 116 -11.72 10.37 18.19
C TRP A 116 -11.37 11.15 19.46
N GLN A 117 -10.54 12.18 19.37
CA GLN A 117 -10.19 13.03 20.52
C GLN A 117 -11.43 13.70 21.13
N LYS A 118 -12.34 14.22 20.30
CA LYS A 118 -13.56 14.89 20.75
C LYS A 118 -14.51 13.94 21.50
N TYR A 119 -14.64 12.69 21.05
CA TYR A 119 -15.62 11.75 21.61
C TYR A 119 -15.03 10.80 22.66
N LYS A 120 -13.70 10.60 22.68
CA LYS A 120 -13.03 9.75 23.68
C LYS A 120 -13.35 10.20 25.10
N THR A 121 -13.33 11.51 25.37
CA THR A 121 -13.64 12.05 26.70
C THR A 121 -15.05 11.68 27.15
N LYS A 122 -16.05 11.73 26.26
CA LYS A 122 -17.44 11.39 26.57
C LYS A 122 -17.66 9.91 26.89
N LEU A 123 -16.87 9.02 26.26
CA LEU A 123 -16.93 7.57 26.51
C LEU A 123 -16.27 7.15 27.82
N GLN A 124 -15.39 7.99 28.39
CA GLN A 124 -14.73 7.71 29.67
C GLN A 124 -15.56 8.19 30.88
N GLU A 125 -16.57 9.04 30.64
CA GLU A 125 -17.49 9.57 31.65
C GLU A 125 -18.79 8.73 31.79
N SER A 126 -19.01 7.75 30.90
CA SER A 126 -20.15 6.80 30.91
C SER A 126 -19.75 5.43 31.42
#